data_AF-A0AA42RHK3-F1
#
_entry.id   AF-A0AA42RHK3-F1
#
_cell.length_a   1.000
_cell.length_b   1.000
_cell.length_c   1.000
_cell.angle_alpha   90.00
_cell.angle_beta   90.00
_cell.angle_gamma   90.00
#
_symmetry.space_group_name_H-M   'P 1'
#
loop_
_entity.id
_entity.type
_entity.pdbx_description
1 polymer ?
#
loop_
_entity_poly.entity_id
_entity_poly.type
_entity_poly.pdbx_seq_one_letter_code
_entity_poly.pdbx_strand_id
1 'polypeptide(L)'
;MGKIYDSLLAGSSGRTGRIVVANVNGHEISRIRPKKRTKAPSEKQLLVQQRMKLAIDFMTSYRAYACKHYGYRTGMRSSYNQAFTNITTNLVIDYSTATITPNYQNICFSKGALLAAIPLSITLVSAAMVEINWQNNASPTSDTATDMLQILVAVENENNTFFIENATERMNETYTLSLSNFQIGKTLHFWIAFRSQTEDQVSNSVYLGAIST
;
A
#
# COMPACT_ATOMS: atom_id res chain seq x y z
N MET A 1 27.53 1.61 -4.41
CA MET A 1 26.97 2.70 -5.21
C MET A 1 27.50 3.99 -4.61
N GLY A 2 28.02 4.90 -5.41
CA GLY A 2 28.49 6.21 -4.95
C GLY A 2 27.64 7.31 -5.57
N LYS A 3 27.40 8.39 -4.82
CA LYS A 3 26.93 9.64 -5.43
C LYS A 3 28.10 10.31 -6.13
N ILE A 4 27.84 10.88 -7.30
CA ILE A 4 28.83 11.64 -8.05
C ILE A 4 28.68 13.11 -7.64
N TYR A 5 29.79 13.74 -7.28
CA TYR A 5 29.90 15.17 -7.03
C TYR A 5 31.10 15.67 -7.84
N ASP A 6 30.91 16.75 -8.59
CA ASP A 6 31.97 17.49 -9.30
C ASP A 6 33.00 16.57 -9.99
N SER A 7 32.50 15.71 -10.88
CA SER A 7 33.29 14.70 -11.56
C SER A 7 33.24 14.93 -13.07
N LEU A 8 34.29 14.49 -13.77
CA LEU A 8 34.30 14.40 -15.24
C LEU A 8 33.17 13.51 -15.80
N LEU A 9 32.59 12.65 -14.97
CA LEU A 9 31.45 11.80 -15.33
C LEU A 9 30.09 12.47 -15.05
N ALA A 10 30.08 13.67 -14.48
CA ALA A 10 28.84 14.40 -14.23
C ALA A 10 28.14 14.76 -15.55
N GLY A 11 26.81 14.71 -15.58
CA GLY A 11 26.01 14.90 -16.79
C GLY A 11 26.01 13.73 -17.78
N SER A 12 26.86 12.71 -17.58
CA SER A 12 26.87 11.52 -18.42
C SER A 12 25.85 10.46 -17.94
N SER A 13 25.34 9.64 -18.86
CA SER A 13 24.45 8.53 -18.51
C SER A 13 24.78 7.26 -19.31
N GLY A 14 24.50 6.10 -18.71
CA GLY A 14 24.72 4.81 -19.34
C GLY A 14 25.99 4.11 -18.88
N ARG A 15 26.52 3.25 -19.76
CA ARG A 15 27.62 2.33 -19.41
C ARG A 15 28.97 2.94 -19.77
N THR A 16 29.82 3.08 -18.76
CA THR A 16 31.22 3.51 -18.90
C THR A 16 32.13 2.38 -18.44
N GLY A 17 32.37 1.41 -19.32
CA GLY A 17 33.22 0.24 -19.03
C GLY A 17 32.65 -0.66 -17.92
N ARG A 18 33.33 -0.67 -16.75
CA ARG A 18 32.96 -1.43 -15.53
C ARG A 18 31.94 -0.70 -14.66
N ILE A 19 31.70 0.58 -14.91
CA ILE A 19 30.80 1.43 -14.14
C ILE A 19 29.57 1.76 -15.00
N VAL A 20 28.43 1.92 -14.35
CA VAL A 20 27.21 2.47 -14.93
C VAL A 20 26.90 3.74 -14.18
N VAL A 21 26.74 4.85 -14.91
CA VAL A 21 26.28 6.13 -14.40
C VAL A 21 24.80 6.26 -14.74
N ALA A 22 24.00 6.66 -13.76
CA ALA A 22 22.59 6.92 -13.96
C ALA A 22 22.19 8.17 -13.18
N ASN A 23 21.28 8.96 -13.75
CA ASN A 23 20.57 9.97 -12.99
C ASN A 23 19.29 9.35 -12.43
N VAL A 24 19.15 9.37 -11.11
CA VAL A 24 17.94 8.92 -10.42
C VAL A 24 17.35 10.10 -9.69
N ASN A 25 16.33 10.70 -10.30
CA ASN A 25 15.59 11.85 -9.75
C ASN A 25 16.52 13.01 -9.34
N GLY A 26 17.41 13.43 -10.25
CA GLY A 26 18.35 14.52 -10.01
C GLY A 26 19.63 14.11 -9.28
N HIS A 27 19.71 12.90 -8.73
CA HIS A 27 20.94 12.38 -8.14
C HIS A 27 21.72 11.53 -9.14
N GLU A 28 22.92 11.99 -9.46
CA GLU A 28 23.86 11.21 -10.25
C GLU A 28 24.53 10.16 -9.39
N ILE A 29 24.36 8.91 -9.81
CA ILE A 29 24.86 7.74 -9.09
C ILE A 29 25.75 6.90 -10.00
N SER A 30 26.90 6.51 -9.46
CA SER A 30 27.78 5.51 -10.04
C SER A 30 27.57 4.16 -9.34
N ARG A 31 27.48 3.10 -10.13
CA ARG A 31 27.47 1.73 -9.62
C ARG A 31 28.33 0.81 -10.47
N ILE A 32 28.85 -0.24 -9.86
CA ILE A 32 29.47 -1.33 -10.59
C ILE A 32 28.45 -1.90 -11.57
N ARG A 33 28.90 -2.22 -12.79
CA ARG A 33 28.07 -2.89 -13.77
C ARG A 33 27.53 -4.20 -13.17
N PRO A 34 26.20 -4.42 -13.20
CA PRO A 34 25.64 -5.69 -12.77
C PRO A 34 26.23 -6.85 -13.57
N LYS A 35 26.70 -7.89 -12.89
CA LYS A 35 27.12 -9.13 -13.54
C LYS A 35 25.88 -9.99 -13.80
N LYS A 36 25.79 -10.60 -14.98
CA LYS A 36 24.75 -11.60 -15.27
C LYS A 36 24.92 -12.74 -14.26
N ARG A 37 23.85 -13.08 -13.53
CA ARG A 37 23.88 -14.20 -12.60
C ARG A 37 23.77 -15.51 -13.39
N THR A 38 24.68 -16.44 -13.15
CA THR A 38 24.67 -17.78 -13.78
C THR A 38 24.10 -18.86 -12.86
N LYS A 39 24.10 -18.62 -11.54
CA LYS A 39 23.60 -19.58 -10.54
C LYS A 39 22.11 -19.41 -10.27
N ALA A 40 21.43 -20.53 -10.00
CA ALA A 40 20.06 -20.56 -9.51
C ALA A 40 19.95 -19.84 -8.15
N PRO A 41 18.77 -19.27 -7.80
CA PRO A 41 18.57 -18.63 -6.50
C PRO A 41 18.54 -19.70 -5.41
N SER A 42 19.09 -19.38 -4.24
CA SER A 42 18.90 -20.21 -3.03
C SER A 42 17.42 -20.19 -2.61
N GLU A 43 16.96 -21.22 -1.92
CA GLU A 43 15.62 -21.29 -1.31
C GLU A 43 15.26 -20.03 -0.50
N LYS A 44 16.18 -19.52 0.32
CA LYS A 44 15.97 -18.26 1.08
C LYS A 44 15.78 -17.06 0.14
N GLN A 45 16.45 -17.04 -1.01
CA GLN A 45 16.27 -15.99 -2.01
C GLN A 45 14.93 -16.14 -2.73
N LEU A 46 14.49 -17.36 -3.01
CA LEU A 46 13.18 -17.65 -3.60
C LEU A 46 12.05 -17.17 -2.69
N LEU A 47 12.13 -17.43 -1.38
CA LEU A 47 11.14 -16.94 -0.41
C LEU A 47 11.05 -15.41 -0.41
N VAL A 48 12.19 -14.72 -0.45
CA VAL A 48 12.20 -13.25 -0.54
C VAL A 48 11.59 -12.77 -1.86
N GLN A 49 11.87 -13.43 -2.98
CA GLN A 49 11.27 -13.10 -4.28
C GLN A 49 9.77 -13.35 -4.29
N GLN A 50 9.30 -14.45 -3.71
CA GLN A 50 7.89 -14.76 -3.53
C GLN A 50 7.22 -13.69 -2.68
N ARG A 51 7.79 -13.30 -1.54
CA ARG A 51 7.27 -12.20 -0.72
C ARG A 51 7.12 -10.89 -1.52
N MET A 52 8.13 -10.54 -2.32
CA MET A 52 8.05 -9.34 -3.16
C MET A 52 6.91 -9.44 -4.17
N LYS A 53 6.70 -10.62 -4.77
CA LYS A 53 5.59 -10.87 -5.69
C LYS A 53 4.24 -10.72 -4.99
N LEU A 54 4.07 -11.35 -3.83
CA LEU A 54 2.86 -11.22 -3.00
C LEU A 54 2.57 -9.75 -2.65
N ALA A 55 3.60 -8.97 -2.30
CA ALA A 55 3.45 -7.55 -2.01
C ALA A 55 3.02 -6.74 -3.25
N ILE A 56 3.51 -7.08 -4.44
CA ILE A 56 3.08 -6.44 -5.69
C ILE A 56 1.62 -6.80 -5.96
N ASP A 57 1.26 -8.08 -5.89
CA ASP A 57 -0.09 -8.55 -6.16
C ASP A 57 -1.08 -7.87 -5.21
N PHE A 58 -0.79 -7.86 -3.90
CA PHE A 58 -1.59 -7.17 -2.88
C PHE A 58 -1.80 -5.68 -3.17
N MET A 59 -0.77 -4.99 -3.67
CA MET A 59 -0.84 -3.54 -3.95
C MET A 59 -1.52 -3.22 -5.28
N THR A 60 -1.79 -4.20 -6.14
CA THR A 60 -2.18 -3.96 -7.53
C THR A 60 -3.46 -3.13 -7.64
N SER A 61 -4.45 -3.40 -6.79
CA SER A 61 -5.75 -2.71 -6.80
C SER A 61 -5.68 -1.22 -6.46
N TYR A 62 -4.78 -0.82 -5.56
CA TYR A 62 -4.67 0.57 -5.08
C TYR A 62 -3.33 1.23 -5.46
N ARG A 63 -2.59 0.64 -6.39
CA ARG A 63 -1.26 1.12 -6.79
C ARG A 63 -1.26 2.60 -7.18
N ALA A 64 -2.25 3.01 -7.97
CA ALA A 64 -2.37 4.40 -8.43
C ALA A 64 -2.59 5.36 -7.26
N TYR A 65 -3.45 4.97 -6.32
CA TYR A 65 -3.70 5.69 -5.08
C TYR A 65 -2.43 5.78 -4.21
N ALA A 66 -1.75 4.66 -3.95
CA ALA A 66 -0.53 4.64 -3.15
C ALA A 66 0.60 5.53 -3.69
N CYS A 67 0.73 5.61 -5.03
CA CYS A 67 1.70 6.50 -5.67
C CYS A 67 1.49 7.97 -5.33
N LYS A 68 0.24 8.40 -5.10
CA LYS A 68 -0.12 9.79 -4.78
C LYS A 68 -0.23 10.03 -3.27
N HIS A 69 -0.74 9.06 -2.53
CA HIS A 69 -1.27 9.27 -1.19
C HIS A 69 -0.56 8.48 -0.07
N TYR A 70 0.49 7.72 -0.39
CA TYR A 70 1.25 7.01 0.64
C TYR A 70 2.43 7.83 1.17
N GLY A 71 2.13 8.81 2.01
CA GLY A 71 3.12 9.73 2.58
C GLY A 71 3.81 10.59 1.52
N TYR A 72 4.74 11.43 1.99
CA TYR A 72 5.51 12.31 1.13
C TYR A 72 6.84 11.70 0.75
N ARG A 73 7.31 12.03 -0.45
CA ARG A 73 8.62 11.61 -0.94
C ARG A 73 9.72 12.12 -0.01
N THR A 74 10.60 11.22 0.43
CA THR A 74 11.76 11.55 1.26
C THR A 74 13.06 11.09 0.58
N GLY A 75 13.80 12.04 0.02
CA GLY A 75 14.99 11.78 -0.80
C GLY A 75 14.70 10.83 -1.98
N MET A 76 15.34 9.67 -2.00
CA MET A 76 15.16 8.65 -3.05
C MET A 76 13.94 7.72 -2.83
N ARG A 77 13.23 7.84 -1.71
CA ARG A 77 12.06 7.00 -1.40
C ARG A 77 10.78 7.65 -1.91
N SER A 78 10.27 7.17 -3.05
CA SER A 78 8.94 7.55 -3.54
C SER A 78 7.83 7.03 -2.62
N SER A 79 6.63 7.61 -2.71
CA SER A 79 5.44 7.13 -1.99
C SER A 79 5.14 5.67 -2.32
N TYR A 80 5.27 5.28 -3.59
CA TYR A 80 5.20 3.86 -4.00
C TYR A 80 6.20 2.98 -3.24
N ASN A 81 7.47 3.38 -3.14
CA ASN A 81 8.49 2.59 -2.44
C ASN A 81 8.17 2.48 -0.94
N GLN A 82 7.61 3.54 -0.35
CA GLN A 82 7.19 3.52 1.06
C GLN A 82 6.00 2.57 1.27
N ALA A 83 4.98 2.61 0.41
CA ALA A 83 3.83 1.71 0.46
C ALA A 83 4.27 0.25 0.29
N PHE A 84 5.08 0.00 -0.73
CA PHE A 84 5.64 -1.32 -1.00
C PHE A 84 6.46 -1.86 0.17
N THR A 85 7.23 -1.01 0.84
CA THR A 85 8.01 -1.38 2.03
C THR A 85 7.09 -1.74 3.20
N ASN A 86 6.00 -1.01 3.42
CA ASN A 86 5.02 -1.35 4.46
C ASN A 86 4.45 -2.75 4.25
N ILE A 87 3.93 -3.04 3.05
CA ILE A 87 3.36 -4.35 2.73
C ILE A 87 4.42 -5.45 2.89
N THR A 88 5.59 -5.27 2.28
CA THR A 88 6.67 -6.28 2.32
C THR A 88 7.16 -6.56 3.74
N THR A 89 7.17 -5.56 4.61
CA THR A 89 7.59 -5.74 6.02
C THR A 89 6.54 -6.51 6.82
N ASN A 90 5.25 -6.33 6.48
CA ASN A 90 4.15 -7.01 7.13
C ASN A 90 3.86 -8.42 6.57
N LEU A 91 4.44 -8.78 5.43
CA LEU A 91 4.49 -10.16 4.94
C LEU A 91 5.68 -10.89 5.59
N VAL A 92 5.43 -11.49 6.76
CA VAL A 92 6.45 -12.11 7.59
C VAL A 92 6.85 -13.45 6.98
N ILE A 93 8.17 -13.65 6.80
CA ILE A 93 8.71 -14.94 6.33
C ILE A 93 9.11 -15.74 7.56
N ASP A 94 8.59 -16.94 7.68
CA ASP A 94 9.14 -17.96 8.56
C ASP A 94 10.10 -18.86 7.76
N TYR A 95 11.39 -18.74 8.03
CA TYR A 95 12.42 -19.53 7.33
C TYR A 95 12.46 -21.00 7.77
N SER A 96 11.86 -21.35 8.91
CA SER A 96 11.83 -22.74 9.39
C SER A 96 10.78 -23.57 8.66
N THR A 97 9.61 -22.99 8.44
CA THR A 97 8.48 -23.61 7.74
C THR A 97 8.41 -23.23 6.26
N ALA A 98 9.26 -22.29 5.81
CA ALA A 98 9.24 -21.72 4.47
C ALA A 98 7.88 -21.11 4.08
N THR A 99 7.17 -20.56 5.06
CA THR A 99 5.85 -19.93 4.87
C THR A 99 5.94 -18.42 4.91
N ILE A 100 4.98 -17.76 4.27
CA ILE A 100 4.82 -16.30 4.28
C ILE A 100 3.45 -16.00 4.86
N THR A 101 3.41 -15.31 6.00
CA THR A 101 2.17 -14.98 6.70
C THR A 101 1.94 -13.46 6.68
N PRO A 102 0.77 -13.00 6.19
CA PRO A 102 0.41 -11.59 6.21
C PRO A 102 -0.02 -11.14 7.61
N ASN A 103 0.65 -10.13 8.16
CA ASN A 103 0.18 -9.40 9.33
C ASN A 103 -0.74 -8.25 8.90
N TYR A 104 -2.01 -8.58 8.63
CA TYR A 104 -3.00 -7.64 8.08
C TYR A 104 -3.20 -6.38 8.94
N GLN A 105 -3.19 -6.51 10.26
CA GLN A 105 -3.43 -5.40 11.18
C GLN A 105 -2.41 -4.26 11.03
N ASN A 106 -1.16 -4.59 10.69
CA ASN A 106 -0.08 -3.61 10.55
C ASN A 106 0.06 -3.05 9.13
N ILE A 107 -0.69 -3.58 8.16
CA ILE A 107 -0.71 -3.07 6.80
C ILE A 107 -1.47 -1.74 6.79
N CYS A 108 -0.85 -0.73 6.18
CA CYS A 108 -1.48 0.56 5.91
C CYS A 108 -1.45 0.79 4.40
N PHE A 109 -2.58 1.20 3.82
CA PHE A 109 -2.67 1.53 2.40
C PHE A 109 -2.63 3.04 2.13
N SER A 110 -2.88 3.86 3.15
CA SER A 110 -2.86 5.33 3.08
C SER A 110 -2.09 5.92 4.25
N LYS A 111 -1.36 7.02 4.00
CA LYS A 111 -0.57 7.70 5.03
C LYS A 111 -0.54 9.20 4.78
N GLY A 112 -1.07 9.98 5.70
CA GLY A 112 -1.12 11.43 5.58
C GLY A 112 -1.45 12.15 6.89
N ALA A 113 -1.81 13.42 6.76
CA ALA A 113 -1.98 14.34 7.89
C ALA A 113 -3.43 14.57 8.32
N LEU A 114 -4.42 14.13 7.53
CA LEU A 114 -5.82 14.23 7.93
C LEU A 114 -6.11 13.34 9.14
N LEU A 115 -7.16 13.70 9.89
CA LEU A 115 -7.67 12.92 11.00
C LEU A 115 -8.04 11.51 10.52
N ALA A 116 -7.47 10.50 11.17
CA ALA A 116 -7.79 9.10 10.89
C ALA A 116 -9.25 8.78 11.26
N ALA A 117 -9.83 7.81 10.56
CA ALA A 117 -11.14 7.30 10.90
C ALA A 117 -11.14 6.64 12.28
N ILE A 118 -12.21 6.84 13.04
CA ILE A 118 -12.46 6.14 14.29
C ILE A 118 -13.50 5.05 13.99
N PRO A 119 -13.09 3.80 13.81
CA PRO A 119 -14.03 2.74 13.47
C PRO A 119 -14.93 2.40 14.67
N LEU A 120 -16.23 2.23 14.41
CA LEU A 120 -17.20 1.83 15.41
C LEU A 120 -17.55 0.35 15.30
N SER A 121 -17.99 -0.08 14.11
CA SER A 121 -18.37 -1.46 13.86
C SER A 121 -18.24 -1.82 12.39
N ILE A 122 -18.04 -3.10 12.14
CA ILE A 122 -18.18 -3.70 10.82
C ILE A 122 -19.07 -4.94 10.96
N THR A 123 -20.15 -4.99 10.20
CA THR A 123 -21.23 -5.99 10.38
C THR A 123 -21.65 -6.56 9.03
N LEU A 124 -21.92 -7.87 9.00
CA LEU A 124 -22.49 -8.54 7.85
C LEU A 124 -24.02 -8.40 7.92
N VAL A 125 -24.62 -7.58 7.04
CA VAL A 125 -26.08 -7.36 6.97
C VAL A 125 -26.75 -8.48 6.18
N SER A 126 -26.07 -8.99 5.15
CA SER A 126 -26.45 -10.19 4.41
C SER A 126 -25.19 -10.85 3.83
N ALA A 127 -25.31 -12.06 3.29
CA ALA A 127 -24.17 -12.79 2.69
C ALA A 127 -23.38 -12.00 1.63
N ALA A 128 -23.99 -10.95 1.05
CA ALA A 128 -23.36 -10.09 0.04
C ALA A 128 -23.32 -8.61 0.45
N MET A 129 -23.65 -8.24 1.69
CA MET A 129 -23.69 -6.84 2.13
C MET A 129 -22.99 -6.67 3.47
N VAL A 130 -21.95 -5.82 3.48
CA VAL A 130 -21.21 -5.46 4.69
C VAL A 130 -21.48 -4.00 5.00
N GLU A 131 -21.90 -3.72 6.22
CA GLU A 131 -22.06 -2.36 6.73
C GLU A 131 -20.83 -1.96 7.54
N ILE A 132 -20.31 -0.77 7.24
CA ILE A 132 -19.16 -0.17 7.88
C ILE A 132 -19.63 1.11 8.56
N ASN A 133 -19.40 1.20 9.87
CA ASN A 133 -19.75 2.36 10.67
C ASN A 133 -18.49 2.98 11.29
N TRP A 134 -18.40 4.31 11.26
CA TRP A 134 -17.32 5.08 11.87
C TRP A 134 -17.88 6.32 12.56
N GLN A 135 -17.13 6.82 13.55
CA GLN A 135 -17.46 8.07 14.20
C GLN A 135 -16.89 9.25 13.39
N ASN A 136 -17.73 10.24 13.13
CA ASN A 136 -17.25 11.50 12.61
C ASN A 136 -16.49 12.28 13.69
N ASN A 137 -15.18 12.40 13.52
CA ASN A 137 -14.27 13.20 14.35
C ASN A 137 -13.87 14.53 13.70
N ALA A 138 -14.54 14.94 12.61
CA ALA A 138 -14.41 16.28 12.04
C ALA A 138 -15.28 17.28 12.82
N SER A 139 -14.88 18.56 12.82
CA SER A 139 -15.79 19.61 13.24
C SER A 139 -16.91 19.76 12.21
N PRO A 140 -18.18 19.93 12.62
CA PRO A 140 -19.32 20.09 11.69
C PRO A 140 -19.17 21.26 10.70
N THR A 141 -18.37 22.27 11.07
CA THR A 141 -18.11 23.48 10.29
C THR A 141 -16.83 23.41 9.46
N SER A 142 -16.12 22.28 9.48
CA SER A 142 -14.87 22.12 8.74
C SER A 142 -15.08 21.42 7.42
N ASP A 143 -14.29 21.81 6.40
CA ASP A 143 -14.21 21.13 5.10
C ASP A 143 -13.77 19.65 5.23
N THR A 144 -13.33 19.22 6.42
CA THR A 144 -13.00 17.81 6.70
C THR A 144 -14.24 16.94 6.91
N ALA A 145 -15.43 17.51 7.07
CA ALA A 145 -16.68 16.75 7.16
C ALA A 145 -17.10 16.13 5.82
N THR A 146 -16.69 16.75 4.69
CA THR A 146 -16.94 16.28 3.32
C THR A 146 -15.79 15.43 2.78
N ASP A 147 -14.84 15.02 3.63
CA ASP A 147 -13.79 14.08 3.24
C ASP A 147 -14.41 12.77 2.72
N MET A 148 -13.88 12.24 1.63
CA MET A 148 -14.37 11.04 0.97
C MET A 148 -13.72 9.78 1.52
N LEU A 149 -14.54 8.80 1.90
CA LEU A 149 -14.13 7.48 2.39
C LEU A 149 -13.48 6.65 1.26
N GLN A 150 -12.34 6.04 1.59
CA GLN A 150 -11.59 5.11 0.77
C GLN A 150 -11.55 3.77 1.49
N ILE A 151 -11.83 2.68 0.77
CA ILE A 151 -11.94 1.34 1.36
C ILE A 151 -11.01 0.41 0.61
N LEU A 152 -10.15 -0.30 1.35
CA LEU A 152 -9.39 -1.43 0.82
C LEU A 152 -9.96 -2.71 1.44
N VAL A 153 -10.17 -3.72 0.60
CA VAL A 153 -10.61 -5.05 1.00
C VAL A 153 -9.59 -6.07 0.50
N ALA A 154 -9.15 -6.98 1.36
CA ALA A 154 -8.29 -8.10 0.98
C ALA A 154 -8.97 -9.42 1.31
N VAL A 155 -8.89 -10.38 0.40
CA VAL A 155 -9.38 -11.73 0.64
C VAL A 155 -8.30 -12.53 1.36
N GLU A 156 -8.65 -13.21 2.44
CA GLU A 156 -7.71 -14.06 3.17
C GLU A 156 -7.24 -15.21 2.27
N ASN A 157 -5.94 -15.52 2.31
CA ASN A 157 -5.29 -16.57 1.51
C ASN A 157 -5.34 -16.40 -0.02
N GLU A 158 -5.89 -15.30 -0.52
CA GLU A 158 -5.83 -14.93 -1.93
C GLU A 158 -5.04 -13.63 -2.09
N ASN A 159 -4.33 -13.48 -3.21
CA ASN A 159 -3.59 -12.26 -3.51
C ASN A 159 -4.48 -11.15 -4.09
N ASN A 160 -5.80 -11.32 -4.03
CA ASN A 160 -6.76 -10.41 -4.61
C ASN A 160 -7.15 -9.36 -3.58
N THR A 161 -6.90 -8.11 -3.92
CA THR A 161 -7.38 -6.95 -3.17
C THR A 161 -8.34 -6.15 -4.03
N PHE A 162 -9.28 -5.48 -3.40
CA PHE A 162 -10.26 -4.61 -4.02
C PHE A 162 -10.17 -3.24 -3.39
N PHE A 163 -10.15 -2.21 -4.23
CA PHE A 163 -10.03 -0.85 -3.76
C PHE A 163 -11.21 -0.04 -4.27
N ILE A 164 -11.85 0.68 -3.36
CA ILE A 164 -13.01 1.50 -3.63
C ILE A 164 -12.63 2.92 -3.26
N GLU A 165 -12.58 3.75 -4.30
CA GLU A 165 -12.32 5.17 -4.14
C GLU A 165 -13.62 5.94 -3.98
N ASN A 166 -13.60 6.93 -3.08
CA ASN A 166 -14.68 7.89 -2.89
C ASN A 166 -16.06 7.26 -2.64
N ALA A 167 -16.11 6.28 -1.73
CA ALA A 167 -17.31 5.52 -1.44
C ALA A 167 -18.48 6.40 -0.94
N THR A 168 -18.20 7.28 0.02
CA THR A 168 -19.19 8.19 0.63
C THR A 168 -18.48 9.31 1.39
N GLU A 169 -19.22 10.33 1.80
CA GLU A 169 -18.71 11.43 2.63
C GLU A 169 -18.57 11.00 4.09
N ARG A 170 -17.57 11.57 4.78
CA ARG A 170 -17.27 11.28 6.18
C ARG A 170 -18.44 11.60 7.12
N MET A 171 -19.23 12.62 6.81
CA MET A 171 -20.41 13.01 7.58
C MET A 171 -21.58 12.01 7.53
N ASN A 172 -21.57 11.06 6.59
CA ASN A 172 -22.62 10.05 6.51
C ASN A 172 -22.50 8.98 7.61
N GLU A 173 -21.32 8.84 8.22
CA GLU A 173 -21.00 7.93 9.35
C GLU A 173 -21.19 6.43 9.09
N THR A 174 -21.86 6.06 7.99
CA THR A 174 -22.14 4.69 7.59
C THR A 174 -21.96 4.51 6.09
N TYR A 175 -21.56 3.30 5.69
CA TYR A 175 -21.51 2.89 4.30
C TYR A 175 -21.82 1.40 4.18
N THR A 176 -22.71 1.05 3.25
CA THR A 176 -23.01 -0.34 2.93
C THR A 176 -22.29 -0.74 1.66
N LEU A 177 -21.36 -1.67 1.80
CA LEU A 177 -20.61 -2.26 0.71
C LEU A 177 -21.33 -3.49 0.16
N SER A 178 -21.61 -3.49 -1.15
CA SER A 178 -22.06 -4.68 -1.88
C SER A 178 -20.88 -5.54 -2.33
N LEU A 179 -20.86 -6.80 -1.88
CA LEU A 179 -19.86 -7.80 -2.26
C LEU A 179 -20.28 -8.51 -3.55
N SER A 180 -19.28 -8.87 -4.35
CA SER A 180 -19.47 -9.70 -5.55
C SER A 180 -19.56 -11.18 -5.17
N ASN A 181 -20.19 -12.01 -6.01
CA ASN A 181 -20.33 -13.45 -5.77
C ASN A 181 -19.01 -14.19 -5.49
N PHE A 182 -17.88 -13.71 -6.01
CA PHE A 182 -16.55 -14.30 -5.76
C PHE A 182 -16.00 -14.08 -4.34
N GLN A 183 -16.65 -13.22 -3.56
CA GLN A 183 -16.24 -12.81 -2.21
C GLN A 183 -17.11 -13.45 -1.12
N ILE A 184 -18.20 -14.13 -1.49
CA ILE A 184 -19.11 -14.82 -0.57
C ILE A 184 -18.46 -16.14 -0.12
N GLY A 185 -18.56 -16.49 1.16
CA GLY A 185 -17.95 -17.70 1.71
C GLY A 185 -16.46 -17.56 2.03
N LYS A 186 -15.92 -16.34 2.05
CA LYS A 186 -14.49 -16.07 2.27
C LYS A 186 -14.29 -15.11 3.43
N THR A 187 -13.14 -15.20 4.09
CA THR A 187 -12.75 -14.19 5.07
C THR A 187 -12.20 -12.97 4.34
N LEU A 188 -12.75 -11.81 4.64
CA LEU A 188 -12.37 -10.52 4.08
C LEU A 188 -11.81 -9.61 5.17
N HIS A 189 -10.67 -9.01 4.89
CA HIS A 189 -10.02 -8.00 5.73
C HIS A 189 -10.33 -6.61 5.19
N PHE A 190 -10.66 -5.67 6.08
CA PHE A 190 -11.09 -4.33 5.69
C PHE A 190 -10.19 -3.24 6.28
N TRP A 191 -9.88 -2.24 5.46
CA TRP A 191 -9.23 -1.00 5.90
C TRP A 191 -9.98 0.19 5.34
N ILE A 192 -10.01 1.27 6.12
CA ILE A 192 -10.59 2.54 5.70
C ILE A 192 -9.62 3.70 5.88
N ALA A 193 -9.77 4.71 5.02
CA ALA A 193 -9.09 6.00 5.15
C ALA A 193 -9.98 7.10 4.56
N PHE A 194 -9.77 8.34 4.98
CA PHE A 194 -10.37 9.52 4.37
C PHE A 194 -9.40 10.23 3.42
N ARG A 195 -9.97 10.78 2.34
CA ARG A 195 -9.31 11.66 1.37
C ARG A 195 -10.08 12.97 1.27
N SER A 196 -9.39 14.10 1.29
CA SER A 196 -10.03 15.41 1.11
C SER A 196 -10.73 15.50 -0.26
N GLN A 197 -11.79 16.30 -0.33
CA GLN A 197 -12.53 16.55 -1.57
C GLN A 197 -11.67 17.19 -2.66
N THR A 198 -10.63 17.97 -2.29
CA THR A 198 -9.65 18.50 -3.26
C THR A 198 -8.66 17.46 -3.76
N GLU A 199 -8.75 16.22 -3.28
CA GLU A 199 -7.89 15.08 -3.59
C GLU A 199 -6.41 15.23 -3.18
N ASP A 200 -6.03 16.31 -2.49
CA ASP A 200 -4.62 16.57 -2.18
C ASP A 200 -4.13 15.91 -0.89
N GLN A 201 -5.04 15.70 0.07
CA GLN A 201 -4.71 15.22 1.41
C GLN A 201 -5.44 13.94 1.76
N VAL A 202 -4.80 13.11 2.56
CA VAL A 202 -5.35 11.85 3.06
C VAL A 202 -5.05 11.67 4.54
N SER A 203 -5.81 10.80 5.18
CA SER A 203 -5.57 10.33 6.55
C SER A 203 -4.78 9.02 6.55
N ASN A 204 -4.31 8.61 7.73
CA ASN A 204 -3.76 7.28 7.89
C ASN A 204 -4.86 6.23 7.80
N SER A 205 -4.61 5.15 7.06
CA SER A 205 -5.56 4.04 6.98
C SER A 205 -5.65 3.27 8.29
N VAL A 206 -6.86 2.85 8.66
CA VAL A 206 -7.16 2.08 9.86
C VAL A 206 -7.73 0.72 9.47
N TYR A 207 -7.24 -0.33 10.13
CA TYR A 207 -7.73 -1.69 9.97
C TYR A 207 -9.01 -1.90 10.80
N LEU A 208 -10.07 -2.42 10.17
CA LEU A 208 -11.37 -2.64 10.78
C LEU A 208 -11.53 -4.05 11.38
N GLY A 209 -10.70 -5.01 10.95
CA GLY A 209 -10.87 -6.41 11.29
C GLY A 209 -11.17 -7.28 10.08
N ALA A 210 -11.53 -8.53 10.38
CA ALA A 210 -11.88 -9.55 9.41
C ALA A 210 -13.35 -9.96 9.59
N ILE A 211 -14.05 -10.21 8.48
CA ILE A 211 -15.40 -10.78 8.47
C ILE A 211 -15.40 -11.99 7.54
N SER A 212 -15.97 -13.09 8.01
CA SER A 212 -16.30 -14.24 7.15
C SER A 212 -17.71 -14.06 6.61
N THR A 213 -17.83 -14.04 5.28
CA THR A 213 -19.08 -13.85 4.53
C THR A 213 -19.78 -15.16 4.20
#